data_AF-A0A1Z5JSM5-F1
#
_entry.id   AF-A0A1Z5JSM5-F1
#
_cell.length_a   1.000
_cell.length_b   1.000
_cell.length_c   1.000
_cell.angle_alpha   90.00
_cell.angle_beta   90.00
_cell.angle_gamma   90.00
#
_symmetry.space_group_name_H-M   'P 1'
#
loop_
_entity.id
_entity.type
_entity.pdbx_description
1 polymer ?
#
loop_
_entity_poly.entity_id
_entity_poly.type
_entity_poly.pdbx_seq_one_letter_code
_entity_poly.pdbx_strand_id
1 'polypeptide(L)'
;MPPLTALLFGGWKRRVCTPKLPTVFCISPTARRYAKAAVQYTLLCFVLIILVLWLGAEYEAFRIRRAESTLKFYQTDSVCGIIQLQNESETPLLIDTFENMTVAEAYPEPVTVAHCGDCGKCSNPHDVNIYDDTKNTLFDTTLTCGKRAFIWGRRTADKCMMENVGFTEPCNECWVENILCDLRYCIFTCIWYGLFNEANTGQDQKTLNPCTRCDELRCGPEFVTCAGVNRRRAGILSDIERDLKNEVCHEAAPNWWKDPVLQDKWKQQNHERGL
;
A
#
# COMPACT_ATOMS: atom_id res chain seq x y z
N MET A 1 37.47 53.95 61.94
CA MET A 1 36.05 53.66 61.65
C MET A 1 35.50 54.73 60.72
N PRO A 2 35.31 54.45 59.43
CA PRO A 2 34.38 55.15 58.55
C PRO A 2 33.11 54.30 58.30
N PRO A 3 31.99 54.90 57.86
CA PRO A 3 30.68 54.25 57.91
C PRO A 3 30.41 53.31 56.72
N LEU A 4 29.70 52.21 57.03
CA LEU A 4 28.99 51.37 56.07
C LEU A 4 27.81 52.16 55.48
N THR A 5 27.82 52.45 54.17
CA THR A 5 26.61 52.63 53.34
C THR A 5 26.99 52.94 51.88
N ALA A 6 27.22 51.91 51.05
CA ALA A 6 27.13 52.02 49.58
C ALA A 6 27.30 50.65 48.90
N LEU A 7 26.39 49.71 49.13
CA LEU A 7 26.20 48.56 48.24
C LEU A 7 24.69 48.37 48.10
N LEU A 8 24.25 47.98 46.90
CA LEU A 8 22.87 47.71 46.47
C LEU A 8 22.13 48.82 45.70
N PHE A 9 22.71 49.31 44.60
CA PHE A 9 21.90 49.61 43.41
C PHE A 9 22.66 49.19 42.16
N GLY A 10 22.64 47.89 41.88
CA GLY A 10 23.07 47.35 40.60
C GLY A 10 22.23 47.95 39.47
N GLY A 11 22.88 48.72 38.60
CA GLY A 11 22.26 49.42 37.48
C GLY A 11 21.54 48.45 36.54
N TRP A 12 20.21 48.41 36.63
CA TRP A 12 19.35 47.85 35.61
C TRP A 12 19.45 48.75 34.37
N LYS A 13 20.28 48.35 33.40
CA LYS A 13 20.32 48.95 32.05
C LYS A 13 18.88 48.96 31.50
N ARG A 14 18.31 50.16 31.35
CA ARG A 14 16.95 50.39 30.86
C ARG A 14 16.77 49.69 29.51
N ARG A 15 15.74 48.86 29.41
CA ARG A 15 15.25 48.30 28.16
C ARG A 15 14.84 49.47 27.25
N VAL A 16 15.55 49.65 26.14
CA VAL A 16 15.21 50.64 25.11
C VAL A 16 14.00 50.12 24.34
N CYS A 17 12.80 50.42 24.82
CA CYS A 17 11.56 50.38 24.04
C CYS A 17 11.24 51.82 23.67
N THR A 18 11.29 52.15 22.38
CA THR A 18 10.89 53.47 21.89
C THR A 18 9.38 53.64 22.09
N PRO A 19 8.91 54.80 22.61
CA PRO A 19 7.53 54.98 23.08
C PRO A 19 6.44 55.03 22.00
N LYS A 20 6.78 54.86 20.71
CA LYS A 20 5.84 54.98 19.58
C LYS A 20 5.32 53.65 19.02
N LEU A 21 5.74 52.51 19.56
CA LEU A 21 5.25 51.19 19.14
C LEU A 21 4.49 50.53 20.29
N PRO A 22 3.32 49.91 20.02
CA PRO A 22 2.57 49.18 21.04
C PRO A 22 3.48 48.14 21.69
N THR A 23 3.39 48.04 23.02
CA THR A 23 4.23 47.21 23.91
C THR A 23 4.32 45.73 23.52
N VAL A 24 3.46 45.28 22.60
CA VAL A 24 3.41 43.94 22.02
C VAL A 24 4.67 43.59 21.18
N PHE A 25 5.45 44.57 20.72
CA PHE A 25 6.62 44.32 19.84
C PHE A 25 8.00 44.35 20.52
N CYS A 26 8.07 44.51 21.85
CA CYS A 26 9.36 44.52 22.55
C CYS A 26 9.86 43.10 22.90
N ILE A 27 10.38 42.38 21.90
CA ILE A 27 11.09 41.11 22.12
C ILE A 27 12.45 41.41 22.79
N SER A 28 12.72 40.77 23.93
CA SER A 28 14.00 40.94 24.63
C SER A 28 15.19 40.47 23.76
N PRO A 29 16.39 41.06 23.88
CA PRO A 29 17.57 40.60 23.15
C PRO A 29 17.90 39.12 23.38
N THR A 30 17.53 38.58 24.55
CA THR A 30 17.64 37.17 24.89
C THR A 30 16.61 36.33 24.12
N ALA A 31 15.35 36.76 24.08
CA ALA A 31 14.30 36.11 23.29
C ALA A 31 14.62 36.11 21.78
N ARG A 32 15.21 37.19 21.25
CA ARG A 32 15.70 37.24 19.85
C ARG A 32 16.81 36.21 19.60
N ARG A 33 17.72 36.00 20.56
CA ARG A 33 18.77 34.97 20.45
C ARG A 33 18.18 33.56 20.44
N TYR A 34 17.25 33.26 21.35
CA TYR A 34 16.57 31.96 21.37
C TYR A 34 15.75 31.71 20.10
N ALA A 35 15.01 32.71 19.60
CA ALA A 35 14.26 32.58 18.36
C ALA A 35 15.18 32.27 17.16
N LYS A 36 16.32 32.97 17.04
CA LYS A 36 17.32 32.66 16.00
C LYS A 36 17.88 31.25 16.12
N ALA A 37 18.25 30.83 17.33
CA ALA A 37 18.76 29.49 17.58
C ALA A 37 17.70 28.43 17.22
N ALA A 38 16.44 28.62 17.63
CA ALA A 38 15.34 27.73 17.31
C ALA A 38 15.14 27.59 15.80
N VAL A 39 15.13 28.70 15.05
CA VAL A 39 15.03 28.67 13.58
C VAL A 39 16.21 27.92 12.95
N GLN A 40 17.44 28.15 13.44
CA GLN A 40 18.63 27.44 12.94
C GLN A 40 18.57 25.94 13.22
N TYR A 41 18.15 25.51 14.41
CA TYR A 41 17.98 24.10 14.74
C TYR A 41 16.87 23.46 13.91
N THR A 42 15.73 24.13 13.72
CA THR A 42 14.66 23.63 12.87
C THR A 42 15.13 23.43 11.43
N LEU A 43 15.88 24.40 10.87
CA LEU A 43 16.46 24.28 9.53
C LEU A 43 17.46 23.11 9.45
N LEU A 44 18.33 22.97 10.45
CA LEU A 44 19.29 21.86 10.49
C LEU A 44 18.57 20.51 10.54
N CYS A 45 17.58 20.35 11.43
CA CYS A 45 16.77 19.15 11.51
C CYS A 45 16.04 18.86 10.20
N PHE A 46 15.48 19.88 9.55
CA PHE A 46 14.83 19.74 8.25
C PHE A 46 15.80 19.22 7.18
N VAL A 47 16.99 19.82 7.07
CA VAL A 47 18.03 19.37 6.12
C VAL A 47 18.47 17.94 6.42
N LEU A 48 18.63 17.57 7.69
CA LEU A 48 18.98 16.20 8.08
C LEU A 48 17.88 15.20 7.71
N ILE A 49 16.60 15.55 7.90
CA ILE A 49 15.47 14.71 7.49
C ILE A 49 15.48 14.50 5.97
N ILE A 50 15.63 15.57 5.19
CA ILE A 50 15.70 15.46 3.73
C ILE A 50 16.87 14.59 3.29
N LEU A 51 18.06 14.74 3.91
CA LEU A 51 19.22 13.93 3.59
C LEU A 51 18.99 12.44 3.90
N VAL A 52 18.37 12.12 5.05
CA VAL A 52 18.03 10.73 5.41
C VAL A 52 17.03 10.14 4.43
N LEU A 53 15.97 10.89 4.08
CA LEU A 53 14.98 10.44 3.09
C LEU A 53 15.63 10.18 1.72
N TRP A 54 16.51 11.08 1.27
CA TRP A 54 17.22 10.94 0.01
C TRP A 54 18.13 9.70 -0.01
N LEU A 55 18.98 9.53 1.02
CA LEU A 55 19.88 8.39 1.13
C LEU A 55 19.09 7.06 1.21
N GLY A 56 17.98 7.06 1.94
CA GLY A 56 17.09 5.90 2.02
C GLY A 56 16.46 5.56 0.67
N ALA A 57 15.96 6.55 -0.06
CA ALA A 57 15.36 6.36 -1.37
C ALA A 57 16.40 5.85 -2.40
N GLU A 58 17.62 6.38 -2.39
CA GLU A 58 18.71 5.87 -3.25
C GLU A 58 19.12 4.44 -2.91
N TYR A 59 19.16 4.10 -1.61
CA TYR A 59 19.45 2.75 -1.16
C TYR A 59 18.38 1.75 -1.62
N GLU A 60 17.10 2.09 -1.44
CA GLU A 60 15.98 1.28 -1.92
C GLU A 60 15.99 1.18 -3.45
N ALA A 61 16.14 2.28 -4.18
CA ALA A 61 16.26 2.31 -5.64
C ALA A 61 17.40 1.40 -6.15
N PHE A 62 18.54 1.39 -5.44
CA PHE A 62 19.62 0.46 -5.73
C PHE A 62 19.23 -1.00 -5.55
N ARG A 63 18.50 -1.34 -4.48
CA ARG A 63 18.00 -2.71 -4.28
C ARG A 63 16.97 -3.10 -5.35
N ILE A 64 16.07 -2.19 -5.73
CA ILE A 64 15.08 -2.39 -6.78
C ILE A 64 15.76 -2.66 -8.13
N ARG A 65 16.80 -1.90 -8.49
CA ARG A 65 17.58 -2.12 -9.73
C ARG A 65 18.23 -3.50 -9.83
N ARG A 66 18.43 -4.19 -8.70
CA ARG A 66 19.02 -5.53 -8.60
C ARG A 66 17.99 -6.63 -8.35
N ALA A 67 16.72 -6.29 -8.18
CA ALA A 67 15.67 -7.27 -7.98
C ALA A 67 15.39 -8.01 -9.30
N GLU A 68 15.07 -9.30 -9.20
CA GLU A 68 14.59 -10.07 -10.33
C GLU A 68 13.24 -9.55 -10.81
N SER A 69 12.95 -9.74 -12.10
CA SER A 69 11.62 -9.46 -12.64
C SER A 69 10.57 -10.37 -11.99
N THR A 70 9.38 -9.82 -11.73
CA THR A 70 8.22 -10.57 -11.27
C THR A 70 7.36 -11.12 -12.38
N LEU A 71 7.78 -10.96 -13.64
CA LEU A 71 7.05 -11.47 -14.80
C LEU A 71 6.81 -12.98 -14.75
N LYS A 72 7.70 -13.74 -14.10
CA LYS A 72 7.54 -15.19 -13.86
C LYS A 72 6.27 -15.58 -13.11
N PHE A 73 5.68 -14.65 -12.34
CA PHE A 73 4.42 -14.88 -11.63
C PHE A 73 3.19 -14.66 -12.51
N TYR A 74 3.37 -14.09 -13.71
CA TYR A 74 2.29 -13.81 -14.67
C TYR A 74 2.40 -14.68 -15.93
N GLN A 75 3.62 -15.13 -16.25
CA GLN A 75 3.90 -16.10 -17.31
C GLN A 75 4.00 -17.51 -16.71
N THR A 76 2.89 -18.01 -16.20
CA THR A 76 2.77 -19.38 -15.68
C THR A 76 1.70 -20.11 -16.47
N ASP A 77 1.93 -21.39 -16.72
CA ASP A 77 0.94 -22.25 -17.37
C ASP A 77 -0.19 -22.62 -16.40
N SER A 78 0.09 -22.63 -15.09
CA SER A 78 -0.90 -23.00 -14.08
C SER A 78 -2.10 -22.07 -14.06
N VAL A 79 -3.27 -22.61 -13.72
CA VAL A 79 -4.52 -21.86 -13.61
C VAL A 79 -5.28 -22.24 -12.34
N CYS A 80 -6.02 -21.28 -11.81
CA CYS A 80 -6.97 -21.54 -10.74
C CYS A 80 -8.36 -21.77 -11.34
N GLY A 81 -8.99 -22.88 -11.00
CA GLY A 81 -10.29 -23.29 -11.53
C GLY A 81 -11.35 -23.45 -10.45
N ILE A 82 -12.58 -23.13 -10.79
CA ILE A 82 -13.77 -23.36 -9.97
C ILE A 82 -14.47 -24.60 -10.50
N ILE A 83 -14.53 -25.64 -9.66
CA ILE A 83 -15.14 -26.92 -10.00
C ILE A 83 -16.62 -26.87 -9.66
N GLN A 84 -17.49 -27.04 -10.66
CA GLN A 84 -18.94 -27.03 -10.51
C GLN A 84 -19.46 -28.45 -10.32
N LEU A 85 -19.75 -28.84 -9.08
CA LEU A 85 -20.29 -30.17 -8.76
C LEU A 85 -21.79 -30.25 -9.12
N GLN A 86 -22.20 -31.34 -9.78
CA GLN A 86 -23.56 -31.53 -10.32
C GLN A 86 -24.67 -31.63 -9.27
N ASN A 87 -24.34 -31.82 -7.98
CA ASN A 87 -25.32 -31.83 -6.88
C ASN A 87 -25.40 -30.43 -6.24
N GLU A 88 -25.98 -29.50 -6.99
CA GLU A 88 -25.87 -28.04 -6.83
C GLU A 88 -26.36 -27.44 -5.50
N SER A 89 -27.14 -28.18 -4.70
CA SER A 89 -27.87 -27.63 -3.55
C SER A 89 -27.15 -27.75 -2.20
N GLU A 90 -26.15 -28.64 -2.07
CA GLU A 90 -25.46 -28.91 -0.80
C GLU A 90 -23.94 -29.01 -0.92
N THR A 91 -23.38 -28.97 -2.13
CA THR A 91 -21.93 -29.11 -2.28
C THR A 91 -21.19 -27.76 -2.21
N PRO A 92 -20.09 -27.68 -1.42
CA PRO A 92 -19.32 -26.47 -1.28
C PRO A 92 -18.67 -26.08 -2.62
N LEU A 93 -18.45 -24.78 -2.81
CA LEU A 93 -17.65 -24.26 -3.92
C LEU A 93 -16.22 -24.78 -3.77
N LEU A 94 -15.79 -25.63 -4.71
CA LEU A 94 -14.45 -26.17 -4.75
C LEU A 94 -13.60 -25.33 -5.72
N ILE A 95 -12.48 -24.83 -5.20
CA ILE A 95 -11.52 -24.01 -5.94
C ILE A 95 -10.18 -24.73 -5.85
N ASP A 96 -9.58 -25.04 -7.00
CA ASP A 96 -8.33 -25.80 -7.05
C ASP A 96 -7.38 -25.32 -8.15
N THR A 97 -6.10 -25.60 -7.97
CA THR A 97 -5.04 -25.26 -8.92
C THR A 97 -4.82 -26.40 -9.91
N PHE A 98 -4.77 -26.07 -11.18
CA PHE A 98 -4.48 -26.98 -12.27
C PHE A 98 -3.13 -26.62 -12.90
N GLU A 99 -2.42 -27.64 -13.39
CA GLU A 99 -1.11 -27.46 -14.03
C GLU A 99 -1.20 -26.56 -15.27
N ASN A 100 -2.30 -26.63 -16.01
CA ASN A 100 -2.61 -25.74 -17.12
C ASN A 100 -4.09 -25.78 -17.51
N MET A 101 -4.49 -24.88 -18.42
CA MET A 101 -5.84 -24.80 -18.96
C MET A 101 -6.33 -26.13 -19.54
N THR A 102 -5.50 -26.86 -20.28
CA THR A 102 -5.88 -28.15 -20.87
C THR A 102 -6.21 -29.20 -19.80
N VAL A 103 -5.48 -29.22 -18.68
CA VAL A 103 -5.78 -30.10 -17.54
C VAL A 103 -7.08 -29.71 -16.85
N ALA A 104 -7.34 -28.41 -16.72
CA ALA A 104 -8.62 -27.91 -16.18
C ALA A 104 -9.82 -28.28 -17.07
N GLU A 105 -9.67 -28.16 -18.39
CA GLU A 105 -10.72 -28.53 -19.37
C GLU A 105 -10.99 -30.03 -19.44
N ALA A 106 -9.95 -30.86 -19.20
CA ALA A 106 -10.06 -32.31 -19.19
C ALA A 106 -10.60 -32.86 -17.85
N TYR A 107 -10.88 -32.00 -16.87
CA TYR A 107 -11.37 -32.43 -15.56
C TYR A 107 -12.77 -33.08 -15.68
N PRO A 108 -13.10 -34.12 -14.89
CA PRO A 108 -14.37 -34.84 -15.03
C PRO A 108 -15.62 -33.99 -14.79
N GLU A 109 -15.50 -32.96 -13.95
CA GLU A 109 -16.56 -32.01 -13.64
C GLU A 109 -16.33 -30.69 -14.40
N PRO A 110 -17.37 -29.91 -14.73
CA PRO A 110 -17.19 -28.61 -15.38
C PRO A 110 -16.31 -27.67 -14.54
N VAL A 111 -15.25 -27.15 -15.16
CA VAL A 111 -14.33 -26.18 -14.52
C VAL A 111 -14.44 -24.83 -15.20
N THR A 112 -14.68 -23.79 -14.41
CA THR A 112 -14.52 -22.39 -14.84
C THR A 112 -13.11 -21.93 -14.49
N VAL A 113 -12.28 -21.62 -15.49
CA VAL A 113 -10.96 -21.02 -15.25
C VAL A 113 -11.16 -19.61 -14.68
N ALA A 114 -10.82 -19.45 -13.40
CA ALA A 114 -11.04 -18.22 -12.65
C ALA A 114 -9.94 -17.19 -12.91
N HIS A 115 -8.69 -17.62 -12.88
CA HIS A 115 -7.55 -16.73 -13.13
C HIS A 115 -6.30 -17.56 -13.47
N CYS A 116 -5.31 -16.91 -14.08
CA CYS A 116 -4.01 -17.51 -14.31
C CYS A 116 -3.23 -17.60 -12.98
N GLY A 117 -2.35 -18.59 -12.89
CA GLY A 117 -1.56 -18.93 -11.71
C GLY A 117 -2.34 -19.68 -10.63
N ASP A 118 -1.59 -20.15 -9.64
CA ASP A 118 -2.10 -20.93 -8.53
C ASP A 118 -3.17 -20.20 -7.72
N CYS A 119 -4.16 -20.94 -7.22
CA CYS A 119 -5.16 -20.42 -6.30
C CYS A 119 -4.52 -19.95 -4.99
N GLY A 120 -5.14 -18.96 -4.35
CA GLY A 120 -4.73 -18.43 -3.06
C GLY A 120 -5.91 -17.89 -2.28
N LYS A 121 -5.62 -17.13 -1.21
CA LYS A 121 -6.64 -16.69 -0.25
C LYS A 121 -7.71 -15.77 -0.87
N CYS A 122 -7.39 -15.07 -1.95
CA CYS A 122 -8.28 -14.13 -2.62
C CYS A 122 -9.00 -14.73 -3.85
N SER A 123 -8.83 -16.02 -4.16
CA SER A 123 -9.33 -16.65 -5.40
C SER A 123 -10.83 -16.91 -5.42
N ASN A 124 -11.57 -16.53 -4.38
CA ASN A 124 -13.01 -16.75 -4.29
C ASN A 124 -13.82 -15.67 -5.04
N PRO A 125 -15.09 -15.96 -5.43
CA PRO A 125 -15.92 -15.02 -6.18
C PRO A 125 -16.08 -13.65 -5.53
N HIS A 126 -16.20 -13.59 -4.20
CA HIS A 126 -16.40 -12.33 -3.47
C HIS A 126 -15.19 -11.40 -3.58
N ASP A 127 -14.00 -11.91 -3.28
CA ASP A 127 -12.77 -11.10 -3.31
C ASP A 127 -12.39 -10.68 -4.74
N VAL A 128 -12.64 -11.53 -5.74
CA VAL A 128 -12.42 -11.17 -7.15
C VAL A 128 -13.44 -10.13 -7.62
N ASN A 129 -14.68 -10.18 -7.15
CA ASN A 129 -15.64 -9.11 -7.40
C ASN A 129 -15.19 -7.77 -6.79
N ILE A 130 -14.62 -7.78 -5.59
CA ILE A 130 -14.04 -6.57 -4.98
C ILE A 130 -12.89 -6.03 -5.83
N TYR A 131 -12.03 -6.89 -6.40
CA TYR A 131 -10.97 -6.42 -7.30
C TYR A 131 -11.47 -5.65 -8.52
N ASP A 132 -12.60 -6.07 -9.10
CA ASP A 132 -13.25 -5.39 -10.22
C ASP A 132 -13.97 -4.11 -9.77
N ASP A 133 -14.76 -4.18 -8.71
CA ASP A 133 -15.54 -3.03 -8.19
C ASP A 133 -14.62 -1.89 -7.73
N THR A 134 -13.47 -2.24 -7.16
CA THR A 134 -12.48 -1.28 -6.64
C THR A 134 -11.37 -0.97 -7.64
N LYS A 135 -11.50 -1.34 -8.92
CA LYS A 135 -10.40 -1.28 -9.90
C LYS A 135 -9.73 0.08 -10.08
N ASN A 136 -10.42 1.16 -9.72
CA ASN A 136 -9.93 2.54 -9.80
C ASN A 136 -9.74 3.22 -8.44
N THR A 137 -9.89 2.49 -7.32
CA THR A 137 -9.88 3.08 -5.97
C THR A 137 -9.04 2.30 -4.96
N LEU A 138 -8.85 0.98 -5.15
CA LEU A 138 -8.12 0.14 -4.18
C LEU A 138 -6.72 0.67 -3.90
N PHE A 139 -6.02 1.17 -4.93
CA PHE A 139 -4.67 1.70 -4.76
C PHE A 139 -4.66 2.86 -3.76
N ASP A 140 -5.54 3.84 -3.93
CA ASP A 140 -5.66 4.99 -3.02
C ASP A 140 -6.14 4.59 -1.62
N THR A 141 -7.04 3.60 -1.53
CA THR A 141 -7.49 3.06 -0.26
C THR A 141 -6.34 2.37 0.48
N THR A 142 -5.58 1.51 -0.20
CA THR A 142 -4.41 0.82 0.36
C THR A 142 -3.33 1.82 0.78
N LEU A 143 -3.07 2.88 0.00
CA LEU A 143 -2.16 3.96 0.40
C LEU A 143 -2.63 4.65 1.69
N THR A 144 -3.93 4.91 1.81
CA THR A 144 -4.52 5.51 3.01
C THR A 144 -4.38 4.60 4.22
N CYS A 145 -4.64 3.30 4.06
CA CYS A 145 -4.45 2.31 5.11
C CYS A 145 -2.97 2.11 5.47
N GLY A 146 -2.06 2.18 4.50
CA GLY A 146 -0.61 2.13 4.71
C GLY A 146 -0.08 3.32 5.51
N LYS A 147 -0.60 4.53 5.26
CA LYS A 147 -0.29 5.72 6.09
C LYS A 147 -0.73 5.53 7.55
N ARG A 148 -1.90 4.92 7.78
CA ARG A 148 -2.35 4.59 9.15
C ARG A 148 -1.44 3.54 9.79
N ALA A 149 -1.09 2.50 9.05
CA ALA A 149 -0.20 1.44 9.48
C ALA A 149 1.21 1.96 9.84
N PHE A 150 1.73 2.93 9.10
CA PHE A 150 3.00 3.58 9.40
C PHE A 150 3.01 4.25 10.78
N ILE A 151 1.91 4.90 11.16
CA ILE A 151 1.81 5.65 12.42
C ILE A 151 1.40 4.74 13.59
N TRP A 152 0.48 3.81 13.35
CA TRP A 152 -0.24 3.08 14.42
C TRP A 152 -0.10 1.55 14.34
N GLY A 153 0.67 1.04 13.36
CA GLY A 153 0.99 -0.38 13.21
C GLY A 153 -0.08 -1.22 12.53
N ARG A 154 0.22 -2.52 12.40
CA ARG A 154 -0.55 -3.54 11.66
C ARG A 154 -2.06 -3.51 11.88
N ARG A 155 -2.51 -3.48 13.15
CA ARG A 155 -3.95 -3.56 13.48
C ARG A 155 -4.77 -2.43 12.84
N THR A 156 -4.15 -1.28 12.61
CA THR A 156 -4.84 -0.17 11.94
C THR A 156 -4.90 -0.32 10.44
N ALA A 157 -3.92 -0.98 9.83
CA ALA A 157 -3.95 -1.37 8.41
C ALA A 157 -5.08 -2.38 8.18
N ASP A 158 -5.11 -3.42 9.01
CA ASP A 158 -6.08 -4.50 8.99
C ASP A 158 -7.51 -3.99 9.10
N LYS A 159 -7.81 -3.24 10.18
CA LYS A 159 -9.10 -2.59 10.36
C LYS A 159 -9.47 -1.66 9.21
N CYS A 160 -8.51 -0.88 8.71
CA CYS A 160 -8.76 0.05 7.60
C CYS A 160 -9.13 -0.69 6.31
N MET A 161 -8.39 -1.75 5.96
CA MET A 161 -8.67 -2.53 4.76
C MET A 161 -10.01 -3.28 4.88
N MET A 162 -10.31 -3.87 6.03
CA MET A 162 -11.61 -4.51 6.26
C MET A 162 -12.78 -3.52 6.12
N GLU A 163 -12.68 -2.33 6.72
CA GLU A 163 -13.76 -1.34 6.73
C GLU A 163 -13.96 -0.62 5.37
N ASN A 164 -12.89 -0.44 4.58
CA ASN A 164 -12.94 0.40 3.38
C ASN A 164 -12.88 -0.40 2.07
N VAL A 165 -12.53 -1.68 2.12
CA VAL A 165 -12.43 -2.55 0.94
C VAL A 165 -13.38 -3.75 1.03
N GLY A 166 -13.42 -4.42 2.19
CA GLY A 166 -14.38 -5.50 2.45
C GLY A 166 -13.95 -6.90 1.96
N PHE A 167 -12.65 -7.12 1.76
CA PHE A 167 -12.13 -8.46 1.49
C PHE A 167 -12.46 -9.45 2.62
N THR A 168 -12.49 -10.74 2.29
CA THR A 168 -12.48 -11.80 3.31
C THR A 168 -11.27 -11.67 4.23
N GLU A 169 -11.38 -12.11 5.48
CA GLU A 169 -10.26 -12.04 6.43
C GLU A 169 -8.96 -12.68 5.90
N PRO A 170 -8.98 -13.88 5.28
CA PRO A 170 -7.76 -14.46 4.70
C PRO A 170 -7.15 -13.61 3.57
N CYS A 171 -7.98 -13.04 2.67
CA CYS A 171 -7.48 -12.17 1.61
C CYS A 171 -6.97 -10.82 2.15
N ASN A 172 -7.67 -10.27 3.15
CA ASN A 172 -7.27 -9.05 3.84
C ASN A 172 -5.88 -9.20 4.49
N GLU A 173 -5.60 -10.36 5.08
CA GLU A 173 -4.28 -10.66 5.65
C GLU A 173 -3.17 -10.53 4.59
N CYS A 174 -3.37 -11.05 3.37
CA CYS A 174 -2.39 -10.89 2.29
C CYS A 174 -2.11 -9.42 1.96
N TRP A 175 -3.17 -8.60 1.90
CA TRP A 175 -3.02 -7.15 1.67
C TRP A 175 -2.31 -6.44 2.80
N VAL A 176 -2.63 -6.78 4.05
CA VAL A 176 -1.97 -6.21 5.23
C VAL A 176 -0.49 -6.58 5.25
N GLU A 177 -0.13 -7.82 4.92
CA GLU A 177 1.27 -8.21 4.79
C GLU A 177 1.99 -7.46 3.67
N ASN A 178 1.32 -7.22 2.53
CA ASN A 178 1.89 -6.40 1.45
C ASN A 178 2.16 -4.97 1.94
N ILE A 179 1.19 -4.34 2.61
CA ILE A 179 1.35 -3.00 3.20
C ILE A 179 2.55 -2.96 4.17
N LEU A 180 2.69 -3.96 5.04
CA LEU A 180 3.79 -4.01 6.00
C LEU A 180 5.14 -4.27 5.32
N CYS A 181 5.15 -5.07 4.26
CA CYS A 181 6.31 -5.28 3.41
C CYS A 181 6.75 -3.96 2.76
N ASP A 182 5.82 -3.18 2.21
CA ASP A 182 6.10 -1.87 1.60
C ASP A 182 6.68 -0.89 2.63
N LEU A 183 6.10 -0.84 3.82
CA LEU A 183 6.62 -0.01 4.92
C LEU A 183 8.04 -0.43 5.35
N ARG A 184 8.42 -1.69 5.12
CA ARG A 184 9.74 -2.21 5.46
C ARG A 184 10.78 -1.99 4.37
N TYR A 185 10.40 -2.08 3.10
CA TYR A 185 11.36 -2.12 1.99
C TYR A 185 11.26 -0.96 1.00
N CYS A 186 10.17 -0.20 1.03
CA CYS A 186 9.83 0.80 0.02
C CYS A 186 9.48 2.18 0.63
N ILE A 187 9.57 2.31 1.95
CA ILE A 187 9.07 3.49 2.66
C ILE A 187 9.78 4.78 2.25
N PHE A 188 11.11 4.75 2.08
CA PHE A 188 11.84 5.96 1.74
C PHE A 188 11.55 6.40 0.31
N THR A 189 11.50 5.46 -0.63
CA THR A 189 11.13 5.70 -2.03
C THR A 189 9.73 6.26 -2.14
N CYS A 190 8.76 5.68 -1.41
CA CYS A 190 7.37 6.13 -1.44
C CYS A 190 7.17 7.51 -0.80
N ILE A 191 7.80 7.78 0.34
CA ILE A 191 7.76 9.12 0.98
C ILE A 191 8.44 10.15 0.09
N TRP A 192 9.63 9.83 -0.44
CA TRP A 192 10.38 10.73 -1.30
C TRP A 192 9.58 11.10 -2.56
N TYR A 193 9.03 10.09 -3.23
CA TYR A 193 8.20 10.29 -4.41
C TYR A 193 6.96 11.15 -4.10
N GLY A 194 6.25 10.85 -3.00
CA GLY A 194 5.06 11.61 -2.61
C GLY A 194 5.32 13.05 -2.15
N LEU A 195 6.53 13.38 -1.69
CA LEU A 195 6.90 14.73 -1.28
C LEU A 195 7.42 15.61 -2.42
N PHE A 196 8.11 15.02 -3.39
CA PHE A 196 8.88 15.77 -4.38
C PHE A 196 8.41 15.61 -5.83
N ASN A 197 7.51 14.66 -6.12
CA ASN A 197 6.96 14.48 -7.46
C ASN A 197 5.44 14.65 -7.48
N GLU A 198 4.94 15.48 -8.40
CA GLU A 198 3.52 15.57 -8.72
C GLU A 198 3.01 14.26 -9.33
N ALA A 199 1.72 14.00 -9.12
CA ALA A 199 1.03 12.78 -9.51
C ALA A 199 1.19 12.43 -11.00
N ASN A 200 1.33 11.12 -11.26
CA ASN A 200 0.96 10.46 -12.52
C ASN A 200 1.71 10.79 -13.80
N THR A 201 3.04 10.81 -13.82
CA THR A 201 3.76 10.51 -15.07
C THR A 201 5.03 9.71 -14.82
N GLY A 202 4.96 8.40 -15.08
CA GLY A 202 6.09 7.79 -15.77
C GLY A 202 6.30 8.59 -17.06
N GLN A 203 7.50 9.13 -17.28
CA GLN A 203 7.79 9.93 -18.48
C GLN A 203 7.62 9.14 -19.80
N ASP A 204 7.34 7.84 -19.70
CA ASP A 204 6.84 6.99 -20.78
C ASP A 204 5.65 6.16 -20.25
N GLN A 205 4.61 5.99 -21.08
CA GLN A 205 3.31 5.30 -20.84
C GLN A 205 3.40 3.81 -20.41
N LYS A 206 4.56 3.35 -19.95
CA LYS A 206 4.85 1.97 -19.57
C LYS A 206 5.67 1.83 -18.29
N THR A 207 6.05 2.94 -17.65
CA THR A 207 6.89 2.87 -16.45
C THR A 207 6.08 3.18 -15.20
N LEU A 208 5.88 2.17 -14.35
CA LEU A 208 5.37 2.32 -13.00
C LEU A 208 6.14 3.40 -12.25
N ASN A 209 5.46 4.17 -11.40
CA ASN A 209 6.13 5.11 -10.52
C ASN A 209 7.11 4.36 -9.58
N PRO A 210 8.17 5.00 -9.07
CA PRO A 210 9.18 4.35 -8.24
C PRO A 210 8.64 3.61 -7.01
N CYS A 211 7.58 4.11 -6.38
CA CYS A 211 6.96 3.49 -5.22
C CYS A 211 6.27 2.17 -5.61
N THR A 212 5.37 2.22 -6.59
CA THR A 212 4.69 1.03 -7.12
C THR A 212 5.67 0.03 -7.69
N ARG A 213 6.72 0.48 -8.38
CA ARG A 213 7.80 -0.39 -8.86
C ARG A 213 8.53 -1.09 -7.71
N CYS A 214 8.71 -0.42 -6.57
CA CYS A 214 9.31 -1.04 -5.40
C CYS A 214 8.43 -2.16 -4.85
N ASP A 215 7.14 -1.86 -4.62
CA ASP A 215 6.13 -2.83 -4.20
C ASP A 215 6.14 -4.06 -5.12
N GLU A 216 5.99 -3.88 -6.43
CA GLU A 216 5.93 -4.99 -7.38
C GLU A 216 7.14 -5.91 -7.34
N LEU A 217 8.35 -5.36 -7.16
CA LEU A 217 9.60 -6.12 -7.21
C LEU A 217 10.04 -6.67 -5.85
N ARG A 218 9.57 -6.09 -4.74
CA ARG A 218 10.02 -6.44 -3.38
C ARG A 218 8.95 -7.19 -2.59
N CYS A 219 7.69 -6.85 -2.77
CA CYS A 219 6.55 -7.32 -2.00
C CYS A 219 5.54 -8.10 -2.84
N GLY A 220 5.44 -7.76 -4.13
CA GLY A 220 4.63 -8.47 -5.13
C GLY A 220 4.77 -9.99 -5.14
N PRO A 221 5.97 -10.61 -5.08
CA PRO A 221 6.12 -12.07 -5.08
C PRO A 221 5.37 -12.78 -3.95
N GLU A 222 5.52 -12.28 -2.72
CA GLU A 222 4.87 -12.86 -1.54
C GLU A 222 3.36 -12.58 -1.57
N PHE A 223 2.98 -11.37 -1.97
CA PHE A 223 1.57 -11.01 -2.12
C PHE A 223 0.85 -11.88 -3.15
N VAL A 224 1.43 -12.07 -4.34
CA VAL A 224 0.83 -12.90 -5.40
C VAL A 224 0.74 -14.36 -4.97
N THR A 225 1.74 -14.87 -4.25
CA THR A 225 1.72 -16.23 -3.72
C THR A 225 0.64 -16.40 -2.63
N CYS A 226 0.45 -15.41 -1.77
CA CYS A 226 -0.58 -15.42 -0.72
C CYS A 226 -2.00 -15.28 -1.30
N ALA A 227 -2.20 -14.26 -2.13
CA ALA A 227 -3.49 -13.89 -2.66
C ALA A 227 -3.96 -14.88 -3.73
N GLY A 228 -3.04 -15.45 -4.51
CA GLY A 228 -3.31 -16.27 -5.70
C GLY A 228 -3.78 -15.44 -6.89
N VAL A 229 -4.62 -14.43 -6.64
CA VAL A 229 -5.18 -13.54 -7.65
C VAL A 229 -4.97 -12.07 -7.30
N ASN A 230 -4.71 -11.31 -8.34
CA ASN A 230 -4.83 -9.87 -8.40
C ASN A 230 -5.53 -9.53 -9.73
N ARG A 231 -5.78 -8.23 -10.00
CA ARG A 231 -6.46 -7.81 -11.22
C ARG A 231 -5.82 -8.36 -12.50
N ARG A 232 -4.48 -8.35 -12.57
CA ARG A 232 -3.70 -8.92 -13.69
C ARG A 232 -4.03 -10.39 -13.94
N ARG A 233 -3.95 -11.22 -12.89
CA ARG A 233 -4.25 -12.66 -12.98
C ARG A 233 -5.73 -12.94 -13.29
N ALA A 234 -6.64 -12.08 -12.84
CA ALA A 234 -8.07 -12.19 -13.13
C ALA A 234 -8.49 -11.63 -14.51
N GLY A 235 -7.56 -11.06 -15.30
CA GLY A 235 -7.91 -10.41 -16.57
C GLY A 235 -8.64 -9.07 -16.41
N ILE A 236 -8.64 -8.48 -15.20
CA ILE A 236 -9.29 -7.20 -14.89
C ILE A 236 -8.34 -6.06 -15.23
N LEU A 237 -8.78 -5.15 -16.12
CA LEU A 237 -8.06 -3.93 -16.44
C LEU A 237 -8.32 -2.86 -15.36
N SER A 238 -7.25 -2.22 -14.88
CA SER A 238 -7.30 -1.19 -13.83
C SER A 238 -6.70 0.14 -14.30
N ASP A 239 -6.83 1.16 -13.46
CA ASP A 239 -6.21 2.48 -13.54
C ASP A 239 -4.66 2.50 -13.60
N ILE A 240 -3.98 1.39 -13.33
CA ILE A 240 -2.51 1.29 -13.40
C ILE A 240 -2.12 0.76 -14.78
N GLU A 241 -1.47 1.59 -15.59
CA GLU A 241 -0.94 1.22 -16.91
C GLU A 241 0.16 0.16 -16.81
N ARG A 242 0.01 -0.95 -17.56
CA ARG A 242 0.90 -2.13 -17.52
C ARG A 242 1.00 -2.78 -18.90
N ASP A 243 1.93 -3.72 -19.06
CA ASP A 243 2.07 -4.51 -20.27
C ASP A 243 0.92 -5.54 -20.40
N LEU A 244 -0.17 -5.10 -21.02
CA LEU A 244 -1.39 -5.90 -21.19
C LEU A 244 -1.16 -7.23 -21.91
N LYS A 245 -0.11 -7.35 -22.73
CA LYS A 245 0.15 -8.57 -23.50
C LYS A 245 0.84 -9.64 -22.66
N ASN A 246 1.72 -9.23 -21.75
CA ASN A 246 2.60 -10.15 -21.03
C ASN A 246 2.22 -10.32 -19.56
N GLU A 247 1.45 -9.39 -19.00
CA GLU A 247 1.13 -9.38 -17.57
C GLU A 247 -0.34 -9.63 -17.24
N VAL A 248 -1.24 -9.64 -18.23
CA VAL A 248 -2.68 -9.84 -18.01
C VAL A 248 -3.07 -11.24 -18.48
N CYS A 249 -3.82 -11.94 -17.64
CA CYS A 249 -4.35 -13.26 -17.98
C CYS A 249 -5.37 -13.17 -19.10
N HIS A 250 -5.20 -13.99 -20.13
CA HIS A 250 -6.14 -14.12 -21.25
C HIS A 250 -6.98 -15.39 -21.20
N GLU A 251 -6.67 -16.31 -20.27
CA GLU A 251 -7.35 -17.59 -20.10
C GLU A 251 -8.53 -17.52 -19.11
N ALA A 252 -8.57 -16.48 -18.28
CA ALA A 252 -9.63 -16.28 -17.30
C ALA A 252 -10.99 -16.10 -17.98
N ALA A 253 -12.00 -16.84 -17.51
CA ALA A 253 -13.37 -16.68 -17.97
C ALA A 253 -13.86 -15.24 -17.68
N PRO A 254 -14.43 -14.52 -18.65
CA PRO A 254 -14.81 -13.13 -18.44
C PRO A 254 -15.94 -13.02 -17.42
N ASN A 255 -15.75 -12.17 -16.39
CA ASN A 255 -16.76 -11.86 -15.37
C ASN A 255 -17.34 -13.06 -14.61
N TRP A 256 -16.62 -14.19 -14.48
CA TRP A 256 -17.13 -15.35 -13.74
C TRP A 256 -17.50 -15.01 -12.29
N TRP A 257 -16.81 -14.05 -11.69
CA TRP A 257 -17.08 -13.57 -10.32
C TRP A 257 -18.42 -12.85 -10.19
N LYS A 258 -19.08 -12.49 -11.30
CA LYS A 258 -20.43 -11.90 -11.28
C LYS A 258 -21.54 -12.91 -11.48
N ASP A 259 -21.21 -14.19 -11.64
CA ASP A 259 -22.22 -15.25 -11.72
C ASP A 259 -23.02 -15.31 -10.40
N PRO A 260 -24.34 -15.05 -10.42
CA PRO A 260 -25.16 -15.06 -9.22
C PRO A 260 -25.14 -16.42 -8.50
N VAL A 261 -25.04 -17.53 -9.23
CA VAL A 261 -25.01 -18.87 -8.66
C VAL A 261 -23.71 -19.07 -7.87
N LEU A 262 -22.57 -18.64 -8.42
CA LEU A 262 -21.29 -18.74 -7.71
C LEU A 262 -21.24 -17.82 -6.49
N GLN A 263 -21.79 -16.61 -6.60
CA GLN A 263 -21.90 -15.67 -5.50
C GLN A 263 -22.78 -16.21 -4.35
N ASP A 264 -23.94 -16.76 -4.67
CA ASP A 264 -24.87 -17.28 -3.66
C ASP A 264 -24.32 -18.55 -3.00
N LYS A 265 -23.70 -19.46 -3.77
CA LYS A 265 -23.01 -20.63 -3.21
C LYS A 265 -21.89 -20.23 -2.25
N TRP A 266 -21.07 -19.25 -2.63
CA TRP A 266 -20.02 -18.74 -1.75
C TRP A 266 -20.60 -18.13 -0.46
N LYS A 267 -21.67 -17.33 -0.56
CA LYS A 267 -22.31 -16.73 0.64
C LYS A 267 -22.89 -17.80 1.56
N GLN A 268 -23.58 -18.80 1.02
CA GLN A 268 -24.16 -19.89 1.82
C GLN A 268 -23.08 -20.65 2.58
N GLN A 269 -22.00 -21.05 1.89
CA GLN A 269 -20.88 -21.76 2.48
C GLN A 269 -20.17 -20.98 3.61
N ASN A 270 -20.07 -19.65 3.50
CA ASN A 270 -19.39 -18.83 4.50
C ASN A 270 -20.31 -18.43 5.67
N HIS A 271 -21.60 -18.21 5.40
CA HIS A 271 -22.60 -17.99 6.45
C HIS A 271 -22.69 -19.20 7.41
N GLU A 272 -22.64 -20.42 6.88
CA GLU A 272 -22.59 -21.65 7.69
C GLU A 272 -21.31 -21.79 8.53
N ARG A 273 -20.23 -21.12 8.12
CA ARG A 273 -18.94 -21.11 8.84
C ARG A 273 -18.83 -19.97 9.85
N GLY A 274 -19.84 -19.11 9.97
CA GLY A 274 -19.83 -17.95 10.86
C GLY A 274 -18.88 -16.83 10.39
N LEU A 275 -18.63 -16.76 9.08
CA LEU A 275 -17.85 -15.71 8.42
C LEU A 275 -18.76 -14.68 7.75
#